data_AF-A0A3M1EHL2-F1
#
_entry.id   AF-A0A3M1EHL2-F1
#
_cell.length_a   1.000
_cell.length_b   1.000
_cell.length_c   1.000
_cell.angle_alpha   90.00
_cell.angle_beta   90.00
_cell.angle_gamma   90.00
#
_symmetry.space_group_name_H-M   'P 1'
#
loop_
_entity.id
_entity.type
_entity.pdbx_description
1 polymer ?
#
loop_
_entity_poly.entity_id
_entity_poly.type
_entity_poly.pdbx_seq_one_letter_code
_entity_poly.pdbx_strand_id
1 'polypeptide(L)'
;MVTMKYVHVARVIGILVVLGLMVTVASAQGPIQLPKKPKPNVLQWRSGIVEEAVFFTPREHFRPGAKQSPGHNILVNQDFNFRPQNETSIAIDPNNPKHIVTGYNDYRAGWPIGGGFSTSFDGGKTWHDGLVTFPALVTVEGIVEPPVGTGDPAVVIDNYGNAYHSSLAFSATWCENGVFVYASQDGGVSWWRPVVATGRGVVDYWSSAVDCSVFLDKEYMTVDNTGGPHDGRLYVTYTRFLFDSDGNYLESPIYLAYSDDGGATWTVVGEINGSSQDLCEFQADTTGGTGPGATGPDATPYDCDENQFSYPVVGSDGTLYVHFFNEQNESEWDPTGDFDDQILVVRVDPDTFAVDGPYQVTMVADGLSNYPISPSVERQTVCNGGWRLNAAGNIAVGPSDELYVIWSDNRNGDTFPFPTELNPDGTCPGGLNTSTDVFISKSVDGGVTWSAPQRISNDPPNFDNWFPWVAVGDNGWVWAVYYDRRVSGDNTLTDAWVAVSKDGGATWKEFRASEESSNFRNAFFGTERFIGDYNGIAVSGKKAYPIWTDSRMDGDSDVFLDIVQAGGK
;
A
#
# COMPACT_ATOMS: atom_id res chain seq x y z
N MET A 1 -26.88 -7.15 -16.62
CA MET A 1 -25.88 -7.57 -17.62
C MET A 1 -25.08 -6.42 -18.22
N VAL A 2 -25.68 -5.30 -18.68
CA VAL A 2 -24.88 -4.14 -19.16
C VAL A 2 -24.29 -3.30 -18.00
N THR A 3 -24.93 -3.30 -16.83
CA THR A 3 -24.51 -2.51 -15.66
C THR A 3 -23.29 -3.09 -14.92
N MET A 4 -23.12 -4.42 -14.89
CA MET A 4 -21.98 -5.10 -14.23
C MET A 4 -20.65 -4.83 -14.94
N LYS A 5 -20.66 -4.71 -16.29
CA LYS A 5 -19.44 -4.40 -17.08
C LYS A 5 -18.86 -3.01 -16.80
N TYR A 6 -19.66 -2.05 -16.33
CA TYR A 6 -19.16 -0.71 -16.00
C TYR A 6 -18.56 -0.65 -14.58
N VAL A 7 -18.90 -1.58 -13.69
CA VAL A 7 -18.50 -1.55 -12.27
C VAL A 7 -17.09 -2.11 -12.06
N HIS A 8 -16.78 -3.29 -12.61
CA HIS A 8 -15.42 -3.85 -12.58
C HIS A 8 -14.43 -2.98 -13.35
N VAL A 9 -14.83 -2.50 -14.53
CA VAL A 9 -14.00 -1.61 -15.35
C VAL A 9 -13.77 -0.26 -14.68
N ALA A 10 -14.74 0.30 -13.94
CA ALA A 10 -14.53 1.55 -13.19
C ALA A 10 -13.66 1.36 -11.93
N ARG A 11 -13.74 0.21 -11.25
CA ARG A 11 -12.87 -0.13 -10.11
C ARG A 11 -11.42 -0.28 -10.55
N VAL A 12 -11.13 -1.02 -11.62
CA VAL A 12 -9.76 -1.24 -12.09
C VAL A 12 -9.19 -0.08 -12.93
N ILE A 13 -9.96 0.49 -13.87
CA ILE A 13 -9.48 1.65 -14.66
C ILE A 13 -9.37 2.91 -13.79
N GLY A 14 -10.15 3.02 -12.72
CA GLY A 14 -10.01 4.11 -11.75
C GLY A 14 -8.65 4.10 -11.05
N ILE A 15 -8.14 2.93 -10.65
CA ILE A 15 -6.91 2.82 -9.83
C ILE A 15 -5.68 3.38 -10.57
N LEU A 16 -5.60 3.21 -11.90
CA LEU A 16 -4.55 3.81 -12.74
C LEU A 16 -4.62 5.35 -12.86
N VAL A 17 -5.78 5.98 -12.62
CA VAL A 17 -6.04 7.39 -12.96
C VAL A 17 -5.64 8.40 -11.86
N VAL A 18 -5.07 7.96 -10.73
CA VAL A 18 -4.48 8.88 -9.73
C VAL A 18 -2.93 8.86 -9.74
N LEU A 19 -2.32 7.84 -10.35
CA LEU A 19 -0.93 7.90 -10.78
C LEU A 19 -0.79 8.55 -12.18
N GLY A 20 -1.84 8.49 -13.01
CA GLY A 20 -1.95 9.21 -14.28
C GLY A 20 -2.84 10.45 -14.22
N LEU A 21 -2.28 11.63 -13.95
CA LEU A 21 -2.92 12.92 -14.24
C LEU A 21 -3.16 13.02 -15.76
N MET A 22 -4.34 12.60 -16.25
CA MET A 22 -4.73 12.84 -17.64
C MET A 22 -4.78 14.35 -17.91
N VAL A 23 -3.87 14.80 -18.77
CA VAL A 23 -3.96 16.11 -19.43
C VAL A 23 -5.24 16.12 -20.26
N THR A 24 -6.26 16.83 -19.79
CA THR A 24 -7.35 17.29 -20.64
C THR A 24 -6.77 18.32 -21.62
N VAL A 25 -6.37 17.87 -22.82
CA VAL A 25 -6.14 18.79 -23.93
C VAL A 25 -7.51 19.26 -24.42
N ALA A 26 -7.90 20.45 -23.96
CA ALA A 26 -9.04 21.17 -24.50
C ALA A 26 -8.91 21.27 -26.02
N SER A 27 -9.90 20.74 -26.73
CA SER A 27 -10.05 20.88 -28.16
C SER A 27 -10.44 22.32 -28.51
N ALA A 28 -9.46 23.17 -28.77
CA ALA A 28 -9.69 24.41 -29.49
C ALA A 28 -8.42 24.91 -30.21
N GLN A 29 -8.54 24.99 -31.54
CA GLN A 29 -7.80 25.86 -32.49
C GLN A 29 -6.54 25.31 -33.20
N GLY A 30 -6.77 24.76 -34.40
CA GLY A 30 -5.94 24.97 -35.61
C GLY A 30 -4.66 24.13 -35.76
N PRO A 31 -4.28 23.72 -36.99
CA PRO A 31 -3.08 22.92 -37.21
C PRO A 31 -1.80 23.75 -37.02
N ILE A 32 -0.99 23.41 -36.02
CA ILE A 32 0.36 23.93 -35.82
C ILE A 32 1.33 23.11 -36.70
N GLN A 33 2.03 23.77 -37.61
CA GLN A 33 3.11 23.14 -38.40
C GLN A 33 4.36 22.95 -37.54
N LEU A 34 4.84 21.70 -37.46
CA LEU A 34 6.11 21.36 -36.81
C LEU A 34 7.32 21.87 -37.62
N PRO A 35 8.36 22.45 -36.99
CA PRO A 35 9.59 22.82 -37.68
C PRO A 35 10.43 21.58 -38.07
N LYS A 36 11.14 21.68 -39.20
CA LYS A 36 11.98 20.59 -39.75
C LYS A 36 13.16 20.24 -38.83
N LYS A 37 13.38 18.93 -38.64
CA LYS A 37 14.50 18.29 -37.90
C LYS A 37 15.88 18.90 -38.24
N PRO A 38 16.74 19.22 -37.26
CA PRO A 38 18.19 19.25 -37.45
C PRO A 38 18.77 17.82 -37.40
N LYS A 39 19.84 17.58 -38.16
CA LYS A 39 20.57 16.30 -38.20
C LYS A 39 21.33 16.03 -36.90
N PRO A 40 21.47 14.78 -36.45
CA PRO A 40 22.17 14.46 -35.20
C PRO A 40 23.68 14.59 -35.37
N ASN A 41 24.32 15.29 -34.42
CA ASN A 41 25.76 15.17 -34.18
C ASN A 41 25.97 14.03 -33.20
N VAL A 42 26.74 13.03 -33.61
CA VAL A 42 27.14 11.88 -32.80
C VAL A 42 28.21 12.34 -31.80
N LEU A 43 27.89 12.32 -30.50
CA LEU A 43 28.91 12.34 -29.44
C LEU A 43 29.22 10.88 -29.08
N GLN A 44 30.43 10.42 -29.43
CA GLN A 44 30.94 9.14 -28.96
C GLN A 44 31.31 9.24 -27.47
N TRP A 45 30.60 8.49 -26.62
CA TRP A 45 31.03 8.24 -25.24
C TRP A 45 32.06 7.11 -25.23
N ARG A 46 33.25 7.42 -24.71
CA ARG A 46 34.27 6.40 -24.37
C ARG A 46 33.88 5.76 -23.04
N SER A 47 34.03 4.44 -22.98
CA SER A 47 33.80 3.62 -21.80
C SER A 47 34.71 4.01 -20.62
N GLY A 48 34.07 4.38 -19.52
CA GLY A 48 34.64 4.40 -18.19
C GLY A 48 33.54 3.95 -17.23
N ILE A 49 33.69 2.77 -16.63
CA ILE A 49 32.81 2.32 -15.55
C ILE A 49 33.16 3.18 -14.34
N VAL A 50 32.22 4.01 -13.91
CA VAL A 50 32.25 4.68 -12.62
C VAL A 50 30.97 4.28 -11.91
N GLU A 51 31.08 3.61 -10.77
CA GLU A 51 29.97 3.36 -9.85
C GLU A 51 29.49 4.73 -9.33
N GLU A 52 28.50 5.32 -9.99
CA GLU A 52 27.92 6.59 -9.55
C GLU A 52 26.82 6.32 -8.51
N ALA A 53 27.21 6.35 -7.23
CA ALA A 53 26.28 6.79 -6.20
C ALA A 53 25.95 8.27 -6.49
N VAL A 54 24.70 8.57 -6.86
CA VAL A 54 24.24 9.95 -7.03
C VAL A 54 23.86 10.48 -5.66
N PHE A 55 24.75 11.28 -5.07
CA PHE A 55 24.52 11.93 -3.79
C PHE A 55 23.58 13.13 -3.94
N PHE A 56 22.32 13.00 -3.50
CA PHE A 56 21.58 14.17 -3.00
C PHE A 56 21.97 14.33 -1.55
N THR A 57 22.83 15.29 -1.21
CA THR A 57 23.18 15.55 0.20
C THR A 57 21.93 15.97 0.97
N PRO A 58 21.45 15.18 1.96
CA PRO A 58 20.44 15.65 2.90
C PRO A 58 21.07 16.75 3.74
N ARG A 59 20.42 17.91 3.84
CA ARG A 59 20.80 18.89 4.85
C ARG A 59 19.99 18.60 6.11
N GLU A 60 20.65 18.48 7.26
CA GLU A 60 20.00 18.56 8.56
C GLU A 60 19.26 19.89 8.66
N HIS A 61 17.94 19.88 8.49
CA HIS A 61 17.12 21.07 8.42
C HIS A 61 15.97 20.99 9.42
N PHE A 62 16.30 21.30 10.67
CA PHE A 62 15.32 21.62 11.69
C PHE A 62 14.45 22.80 11.22
N ARG A 63 13.13 22.61 11.13
CA ARG A 63 12.18 23.73 11.16
C ARG A 63 12.33 24.43 12.53
N PRO A 64 12.81 25.69 12.60
CA PRO A 64 12.94 26.38 13.88
C PRO A 64 11.54 26.74 14.39
N GLY A 65 10.95 25.92 15.27
CA GLY A 65 9.69 26.27 15.94
C GLY A 65 8.73 25.13 16.28
N ALA A 66 8.86 23.96 15.65
CA ALA A 66 8.08 22.79 16.07
C ALA A 66 8.62 22.28 17.42
N LYS A 67 7.83 22.42 18.50
CA LYS A 67 8.14 21.75 19.76
C LYS A 67 7.96 20.24 19.53
N GLN A 68 9.03 19.54 19.17
CA GLN A 68 9.05 18.09 19.25
C GLN A 68 9.07 17.71 20.74
N SER A 69 7.97 17.16 21.24
CA SER A 69 7.98 16.42 22.50
C SER A 69 8.72 15.11 22.23
N PRO A 70 9.81 14.78 22.96
CA PRO A 70 10.54 13.54 22.73
C PRO A 70 9.59 12.34 22.83
N GLY A 71 9.42 11.61 21.72
CA GLY A 71 8.63 10.40 21.68
C GLY A 71 7.13 10.56 21.42
N HIS A 72 6.62 11.78 21.15
CA HIS A 72 5.19 11.98 20.86
C HIS A 72 4.92 12.92 19.69
N ASN A 73 4.03 12.50 18.78
CA ASN A 73 3.56 13.28 17.61
C ASN A 73 4.73 13.95 16.87
N ILE A 74 5.71 13.13 16.55
CA ILE A 74 6.94 13.51 15.87
C ILE A 74 6.61 13.71 14.40
N LEU A 75 6.79 14.94 13.89
CA LEU A 75 6.79 15.21 12.46
C LEU A 75 8.06 14.58 11.85
N VAL A 76 7.86 13.59 10.99
CA VAL A 76 8.94 12.76 10.43
C VAL A 76 9.56 13.45 9.21
N ASN A 77 8.76 13.83 8.23
CA ASN A 77 9.22 14.55 7.03
C ASN A 77 9.73 15.96 7.39
N GLN A 78 10.85 16.38 6.77
CA GLN A 78 11.46 17.70 7.00
C GLN A 78 11.42 18.60 5.75
N ASP A 79 10.42 18.42 4.87
CA ASP A 79 10.28 19.28 3.69
C ASP A 79 9.87 20.72 4.07
N PHE A 80 10.06 21.63 3.13
CA PHE A 80 9.87 23.07 3.33
C PHE A 80 8.85 23.68 2.37
N ASN A 81 8.25 22.87 1.50
CA ASN A 81 7.38 23.36 0.43
C ASN A 81 5.91 22.99 0.61
N PHE A 82 5.55 22.39 1.76
CA PHE A 82 4.17 22.10 2.17
C PHE A 82 3.43 21.31 1.10
N ARG A 83 4.15 20.39 0.45
CA ARG A 83 3.58 19.45 -0.50
C ARG A 83 3.10 18.23 0.27
N PRO A 84 2.07 17.51 -0.21
CA PRO A 84 1.55 16.36 0.48
C PRO A 84 2.61 15.27 0.69
N GLN A 85 2.45 14.51 1.76
CA GLN A 85 3.02 13.18 1.94
C GLN A 85 1.91 12.26 2.44
N ASN A 86 1.92 11.00 1.99
CA ASN A 86 0.94 10.01 2.40
C ASN A 86 1.51 8.59 2.28
N GLU A 87 0.73 7.57 2.64
CA GLU A 87 1.06 6.16 2.39
C GLU A 87 2.33 5.68 3.09
N THR A 88 2.22 5.58 4.41
CA THR A 88 3.38 5.45 5.28
C THR A 88 3.75 4.00 5.56
N SER A 89 5.06 3.71 5.57
CA SER A 89 5.64 2.44 6.02
C SER A 89 6.73 2.69 7.07
N ILE A 90 6.98 1.73 7.96
CA ILE A 90 7.96 1.83 9.04
C ILE A 90 8.61 0.49 9.36
N ALA A 91 9.92 0.52 9.59
CA ALA A 91 10.70 -0.59 10.11
C ALA A 91 11.54 -0.12 11.32
N ILE A 92 11.64 -0.99 12.33
CA ILE A 92 12.53 -0.81 13.48
C ILE A 92 13.58 -1.90 13.40
N ASP A 93 14.85 -1.51 13.55
CA ASP A 93 15.95 -2.46 13.54
C ASP A 93 15.79 -3.48 14.69
N PRO A 94 15.75 -4.79 14.37
CA PRO A 94 15.52 -5.84 15.36
C PRO A 94 16.59 -5.87 16.46
N ASN A 95 17.80 -5.41 16.16
CA ASN A 95 18.94 -5.40 17.07
C ASN A 95 19.22 -4.04 17.70
N ASN A 96 18.58 -2.96 17.21
CA ASN A 96 18.75 -1.62 17.74
C ASN A 96 17.47 -0.77 17.64
N PRO A 97 16.60 -0.72 18.67
CA PRO A 97 15.33 0.02 18.62
C PRO A 97 15.46 1.55 18.53
N LYS A 98 16.69 2.08 18.45
CA LYS A 98 16.94 3.50 18.15
C LYS A 98 17.10 3.76 16.65
N HIS A 99 17.34 2.72 15.86
CA HIS A 99 17.40 2.77 14.42
C HIS A 99 16.00 2.52 13.84
N ILE A 100 15.45 3.55 13.20
CA ILE A 100 14.08 3.60 12.66
C ILE A 100 14.18 4.06 11.22
N VAL A 101 13.55 3.35 10.30
CA VAL A 101 13.44 3.76 8.90
C VAL A 101 11.96 3.84 8.52
N THR A 102 11.58 4.88 7.79
CA THR A 102 10.22 5.10 7.32
C THR A 102 10.21 5.36 5.81
N GLY A 103 9.13 4.97 5.14
CA GLY A 103 8.84 5.33 3.76
C GLY A 103 7.49 6.05 3.65
N TYR A 104 7.35 6.94 2.66
CA TYR A 104 6.07 7.56 2.31
C TYR A 104 6.11 8.12 0.87
N ASN A 105 4.96 8.29 0.23
CA ASN A 105 4.88 9.10 -0.98
C ASN A 105 5.26 10.54 -0.65
N ASP A 106 6.12 11.14 -1.46
CA ASP A 106 6.63 12.48 -1.21
C ASP A 106 6.57 13.37 -2.45
N TYR A 107 5.67 14.35 -2.38
CA TYR A 107 5.37 15.25 -3.47
C TYR A 107 6.25 16.51 -3.45
N ARG A 108 7.32 16.56 -2.63
CA ARG A 108 8.24 17.73 -2.56
C ARG A 108 8.91 18.04 -3.88
N ALA A 109 9.16 17.04 -4.73
CA ALA A 109 9.73 17.24 -6.06
C ALA A 109 8.70 17.83 -7.05
N GLY A 110 7.42 17.80 -6.71
CA GLY A 110 6.33 18.10 -7.64
C GLY A 110 6.21 17.01 -8.68
N TRP A 111 6.82 17.22 -9.85
CA TRP A 111 6.80 16.27 -10.95
C TRP A 111 8.24 15.99 -11.40
N PRO A 112 8.72 14.74 -11.32
CA PRO A 112 8.00 13.52 -10.91
C PRO A 112 7.75 13.40 -9.39
N ILE A 113 6.77 12.56 -9.01
CA ILE A 113 6.44 12.21 -7.60
C ILE A 113 7.52 11.27 -7.06
N GLY A 114 8.05 11.50 -5.86
CA GLY A 114 9.19 10.76 -5.30
C GLY A 114 8.81 9.76 -4.19
N GLY A 115 9.54 8.65 -4.13
CA GLY A 115 9.56 7.77 -2.95
C GLY A 115 10.36 8.43 -1.81
N GLY A 116 9.65 8.98 -0.82
CA GLY A 116 10.23 9.61 0.36
C GLY A 116 10.74 8.58 1.37
N PHE A 117 11.76 8.97 2.12
CA PHE A 117 12.23 8.22 3.28
C PHE A 117 12.63 9.15 4.42
N SER A 118 12.59 8.62 5.64
CA SER A 118 13.27 9.22 6.80
C SER A 118 13.92 8.13 7.64
N THR A 119 15.10 8.40 8.20
CA THR A 119 15.80 7.50 9.13
C THR A 119 16.23 8.23 10.40
N SER A 120 16.18 7.54 11.54
CA SER A 120 16.65 8.01 12.84
C SER A 120 17.57 6.99 13.47
N PHE A 121 18.62 7.42 14.17
CA PHE A 121 19.55 6.56 14.91
C PHE A 121 19.52 6.78 16.42
N ASP A 122 18.64 7.66 16.91
CA ASP A 122 18.57 8.05 18.33
C ASP A 122 17.17 7.82 18.95
N GLY A 123 16.35 7.02 18.28
CA GLY A 123 14.98 6.68 18.70
C GLY A 123 13.98 7.79 18.41
N GLY A 124 14.09 8.42 17.25
CA GLY A 124 13.14 9.40 16.73
C GLY A 124 13.33 10.83 17.24
N LYS A 125 14.48 11.18 17.84
CA LYS A 125 14.77 12.56 18.29
C LYS A 125 15.37 13.41 17.18
N THR A 126 16.16 12.82 16.30
CA THR A 126 16.68 13.45 15.09
C THR A 126 16.45 12.54 13.89
N TRP A 127 16.25 13.16 12.73
CA TRP A 127 15.87 12.48 11.49
C TRP A 127 16.71 12.98 10.31
N HIS A 128 17.09 12.04 9.44
CA HIS A 128 17.60 12.29 8.10
C HIS A 128 16.51 11.93 7.11
N ASP A 129 16.06 12.86 6.26
CA ASP A 129 15.03 12.61 5.27
C ASP A 129 15.50 12.92 3.84
N GLY A 130 14.78 12.38 2.87
CA GLY A 130 15.08 12.59 1.45
C GLY A 130 14.14 11.84 0.52
N LEU A 131 14.53 11.81 -0.75
CA LEU A 131 13.92 10.97 -1.78
C LEU A 131 14.91 9.89 -2.16
N VAL A 132 14.44 8.66 -2.36
CA VAL A 132 15.24 7.67 -3.08
C VAL A 132 15.46 8.14 -4.52
N THR A 133 16.56 7.72 -5.14
CA THR A 133 16.86 8.15 -6.51
C THR A 133 15.85 7.57 -7.49
N PHE A 134 15.31 8.35 -8.42
CA PHE A 134 14.43 7.80 -9.46
C PHE A 134 15.12 6.66 -10.24
N PRO A 135 14.46 5.51 -10.44
CA PRO A 135 15.01 4.43 -11.24
C PRO A 135 15.16 4.90 -12.69
N ALA A 136 16.14 4.35 -13.41
CA ALA A 136 16.34 4.68 -14.81
C ALA A 136 15.49 3.77 -15.69
N LEU A 137 14.29 4.21 -16.08
CA LEU A 137 13.48 3.48 -17.06
C LEU A 137 14.14 3.58 -18.43
N VAL A 138 14.13 2.49 -19.20
CA VAL A 138 14.76 2.40 -20.52
C VAL A 138 13.74 1.89 -21.52
N THR A 139 13.50 2.66 -22.57
CA THR A 139 12.60 2.26 -23.64
C THR A 139 13.21 1.20 -24.54
N VAL A 140 12.38 0.53 -25.35
CA VAL A 140 12.83 -0.42 -26.40
C VAL A 140 13.81 0.20 -27.40
N GLU A 141 13.80 1.53 -27.56
CA GLU A 141 14.75 2.27 -28.42
C GLU A 141 16.02 2.72 -27.67
N GLY A 142 16.17 2.35 -26.40
CA GLY A 142 17.29 2.72 -25.54
C GLY A 142 17.25 4.15 -25.03
N ILE A 143 16.09 4.81 -25.07
CA ILE A 143 15.92 6.16 -24.51
C ILE A 143 15.72 6.01 -23.00
N VAL A 144 16.48 6.78 -22.23
CA VAL A 144 16.30 6.85 -20.77
C VAL A 144 15.32 7.98 -20.47
N GLU A 145 14.18 7.64 -19.86
CA GLU A 145 13.18 8.61 -19.39
C GLU A 145 13.15 8.56 -17.84
N PRO A 146 13.14 9.72 -17.15
CA PRO A 146 12.80 9.72 -15.73
C PRO A 146 11.33 9.30 -15.56
N PRO A 147 11.00 8.36 -14.66
CA PRO A 147 9.62 8.01 -14.37
C PRO A 147 8.86 9.22 -13.87
N VAL A 148 7.55 9.19 -14.09
CA VAL A 148 6.65 10.29 -13.77
C VAL A 148 6.11 10.22 -12.35
N GLY A 149 5.95 9.00 -11.86
CA GLY A 149 5.58 8.69 -10.50
C GLY A 149 6.47 7.57 -9.98
N THR A 150 6.92 7.76 -8.76
CA THR A 150 7.47 6.74 -7.88
C THR A 150 6.80 6.90 -6.54
N GLY A 151 6.54 5.80 -5.85
CA GLY A 151 5.76 5.81 -4.63
C GLY A 151 5.49 4.41 -4.10
N ASP A 152 4.47 4.32 -3.26
CA ASP A 152 3.93 3.12 -2.65
C ASP A 152 4.95 2.36 -1.78
N PRO A 153 5.70 3.05 -0.89
CA PRO A 153 6.88 2.44 -0.31
C PRO A 153 6.55 1.42 0.78
N ALA A 154 7.27 0.30 0.74
CA ALA A 154 7.44 -0.61 1.86
C ALA A 154 8.91 -0.59 2.31
N VAL A 155 9.14 -0.46 3.62
CA VAL A 155 10.49 -0.49 4.20
C VAL A 155 10.69 -1.67 5.13
N VAL A 156 11.87 -2.29 5.09
CA VAL A 156 12.27 -3.36 6.01
C VAL A 156 13.73 -3.20 6.42
N ILE A 157 14.11 -3.79 7.55
CA ILE A 157 15.49 -3.82 8.06
C ILE A 157 15.86 -5.27 8.34
N ASP A 158 17.00 -5.72 7.82
CA ASP A 158 17.51 -7.07 8.09
C ASP A 158 18.23 -7.15 9.45
N ASN A 159 18.53 -8.37 9.89
CA ASN A 159 19.29 -8.64 11.12
C ASN A 159 20.70 -8.01 11.13
N TYR A 160 21.23 -7.55 10.00
CA TYR A 160 22.54 -6.92 9.87
C TYR A 160 22.47 -5.39 9.94
N GLY A 161 21.26 -4.82 10.04
CA GLY A 161 21.03 -3.38 10.08
C GLY A 161 21.03 -2.72 8.70
N ASN A 162 21.01 -3.50 7.61
CA ASN A 162 20.78 -2.94 6.28
C ASN A 162 19.29 -2.63 6.14
N ALA A 163 19.00 -1.48 5.52
CA ALA A 163 17.63 -1.06 5.25
C ALA A 163 17.31 -1.25 3.77
N TYR A 164 16.05 -1.59 3.49
CA TYR A 164 15.53 -1.75 2.14
C TYR A 164 14.26 -0.90 2.00
N HIS A 165 14.09 -0.30 0.84
CA HIS A 165 12.94 0.55 0.50
C HIS A 165 12.45 0.10 -0.87
N SER A 166 11.17 -0.27 -0.98
CA SER A 166 10.54 -0.56 -2.28
C SER A 166 9.94 0.72 -2.86
N SER A 167 9.86 0.77 -4.17
CA SER A 167 9.07 1.78 -4.86
C SER A 167 8.63 1.27 -6.22
N LEU A 168 7.40 1.60 -6.59
CA LEU A 168 6.95 1.55 -7.97
C LEU A 168 7.64 2.62 -8.81
N ALA A 169 7.69 2.40 -10.12
CA ALA A 169 7.92 3.48 -11.08
C ALA A 169 7.27 3.21 -12.43
N PHE A 170 6.73 4.24 -13.07
CA PHE A 170 6.14 4.15 -14.40
C PHE A 170 6.45 5.39 -15.27
N SER A 171 6.42 5.22 -16.58
CA SER A 171 6.66 6.28 -17.56
C SER A 171 5.48 7.26 -17.66
N ALA A 172 5.78 8.55 -17.91
CA ALA A 172 4.75 9.56 -18.22
C ALA A 172 4.17 9.38 -19.63
N THR A 173 5.00 8.84 -20.52
CA THR A 173 4.88 8.99 -21.96
C THR A 173 4.51 7.68 -22.63
N TRP A 174 4.87 6.57 -21.99
CA TRP A 174 4.87 5.23 -22.55
C TRP A 174 4.36 4.23 -21.52
N CYS A 175 4.31 2.96 -21.89
CA CYS A 175 3.71 1.90 -21.06
C CYS A 175 4.70 1.25 -20.07
N GLU A 176 5.99 1.60 -20.05
CA GLU A 176 6.94 0.96 -19.14
C GLU A 176 6.63 1.27 -17.67
N ASN A 177 6.69 0.22 -16.85
CA ASN A 177 6.48 0.29 -15.41
C ASN A 177 7.24 -0.85 -14.71
N GLY A 178 7.46 -0.74 -13.40
CA GLY A 178 8.20 -1.74 -12.66
C GLY A 178 8.16 -1.58 -11.15
N VAL A 179 8.58 -2.64 -10.48
CA VAL A 179 8.79 -2.72 -9.03
C VAL A 179 10.30 -2.72 -8.77
N PHE A 180 10.75 -1.84 -7.88
CA PHE A 180 12.16 -1.63 -7.59
C PHE A 180 12.45 -1.71 -6.10
N VAL A 181 13.62 -2.22 -5.73
CA VAL A 181 14.11 -2.20 -4.35
C VAL A 181 15.46 -1.50 -4.26
N TYR A 182 15.53 -0.55 -3.34
CA TYR A 182 16.69 0.22 -2.97
C TYR A 182 17.30 -0.37 -1.71
N ALA A 183 18.58 -0.72 -1.74
CA ALA A 183 19.30 -1.19 -0.56
C ALA A 183 20.17 -0.08 0.04
N SER A 184 20.26 -0.06 1.36
CA SER A 184 21.08 0.85 2.14
C SER A 184 21.91 0.09 3.16
N GLN A 185 23.23 0.28 3.12
CA GLN A 185 24.18 -0.35 4.04
C GLN A 185 24.61 0.58 5.18
N ASP A 186 24.07 1.81 5.21
CA ASP A 186 24.34 2.82 6.23
C ASP A 186 23.10 3.17 7.06
N GLY A 187 22.12 2.26 7.11
CA GLY A 187 20.90 2.39 7.93
C GLY A 187 19.87 3.36 7.36
N GLY A 188 19.75 3.44 6.04
CA GLY A 188 18.76 4.27 5.35
C GLY A 188 19.18 5.72 5.14
N VAL A 189 20.49 6.04 5.21
CA VAL A 189 21.00 7.39 4.91
C VAL A 189 21.24 7.55 3.42
N SER A 190 21.85 6.55 2.78
CA SER A 190 22.08 6.49 1.35
C SER A 190 21.57 5.18 0.75
N TRP A 191 21.09 5.27 -0.49
CA TRP A 191 20.36 4.20 -1.17
C TRP A 191 21.01 3.89 -2.50
N TRP A 192 21.17 2.61 -2.81
CA TRP A 192 21.62 2.16 -4.12
C TRP A 192 20.54 2.42 -5.16
N ARG A 193 20.92 3.04 -6.27
CA ARG A 193 20.01 3.26 -7.40
C ARG A 193 19.75 1.96 -8.15
N PRO A 194 18.48 1.56 -8.37
CA PRO A 194 18.10 0.52 -9.30
C PRO A 194 18.44 0.92 -10.73
N VAL A 195 19.02 0.00 -11.48
CA VAL A 195 19.50 0.24 -12.85
C VAL A 195 19.01 -0.87 -13.76
N VAL A 196 17.94 -0.58 -14.51
CA VAL A 196 17.31 -1.48 -15.49
C VAL A 196 18.32 -2.12 -16.44
N ALA A 197 19.26 -1.34 -16.99
CA ALA A 197 20.28 -1.84 -17.92
C ALA A 197 21.20 -2.94 -17.33
N THR A 198 21.30 -3.03 -16.01
CA THR A 198 22.12 -4.03 -15.30
C THR A 198 21.29 -5.07 -14.54
N GLY A 199 19.96 -4.88 -14.47
CA GLY A 199 19.07 -5.65 -13.61
C GLY A 199 19.19 -5.36 -12.10
N ARG A 200 20.12 -4.49 -11.68
CA ARG A 200 20.33 -4.22 -10.25
C ARG A 200 19.11 -3.58 -9.62
N GLY A 201 18.62 -4.15 -8.51
CA GLY A 201 17.50 -3.61 -7.74
C GLY A 201 16.16 -3.57 -8.50
N VAL A 202 16.07 -4.29 -9.62
CA VAL A 202 14.84 -4.44 -10.41
C VAL A 202 14.20 -5.74 -9.98
N VAL A 203 13.04 -5.65 -9.31
CA VAL A 203 12.29 -6.83 -8.90
C VAL A 203 11.59 -7.44 -10.10
N ASP A 204 10.81 -6.61 -10.80
CA ASP A 204 10.17 -6.93 -12.07
C ASP A 204 9.97 -5.63 -12.88
N TYR A 205 9.98 -5.74 -14.21
CA TYR A 205 9.94 -4.59 -15.12
C TYR A 205 9.26 -4.94 -16.43
N TRP A 206 8.17 -4.23 -16.72
CA TRP A 206 7.54 -4.24 -18.01
C TRP A 206 8.25 -3.28 -18.96
N SER A 207 9.05 -3.83 -19.89
CA SER A 207 9.93 -3.04 -20.75
C SER A 207 9.31 -2.55 -22.07
N SER A 208 8.03 -2.85 -22.32
CA SER A 208 7.41 -2.52 -23.60
C SER A 208 6.84 -1.10 -23.59
N ALA A 209 7.39 -0.22 -24.40
CA ALA A 209 6.97 1.18 -24.50
C ALA A 209 5.55 1.39 -25.05
N VAL A 210 5.09 0.45 -25.87
CA VAL A 210 3.87 0.59 -26.69
C VAL A 210 2.80 -0.44 -26.35
N ASP A 211 3.10 -1.34 -25.41
CA ASP A 211 2.18 -2.36 -24.94
C ASP A 211 1.81 -2.03 -23.50
N CYS A 212 0.57 -1.60 -23.29
CA CYS A 212 0.04 -1.23 -21.97
C CYS A 212 -0.77 -2.38 -21.35
N SER A 213 -0.59 -3.62 -21.82
CA SER A 213 -1.31 -4.79 -21.31
C SER A 213 -0.91 -5.22 -19.91
N VAL A 214 0.19 -4.70 -19.36
CA VAL A 214 0.68 -5.06 -18.03
C VAL A 214 0.96 -3.81 -17.22
N PHE A 215 0.45 -3.78 -15.99
CA PHE A 215 0.82 -2.81 -14.98
C PHE A 215 1.14 -3.51 -13.66
N LEU A 216 2.33 -3.25 -13.12
CA LEU A 216 2.76 -3.82 -11.85
C LEU A 216 2.46 -2.81 -10.75
N ASP A 217 1.64 -3.21 -9.77
CA ASP A 217 1.22 -2.31 -8.71
C ASP A 217 0.89 -3.04 -7.40
N LYS A 218 0.98 -2.24 -6.35
CA LYS A 218 0.95 -2.54 -4.93
C LYS A 218 1.94 -3.61 -4.49
N GLU A 219 3.22 -3.27 -4.54
CA GLU A 219 4.25 -4.08 -3.90
C GLU A 219 4.27 -3.92 -2.37
N TYR A 220 4.57 -5.02 -1.70
CA TYR A 220 5.04 -5.00 -0.32
C TYR A 220 6.21 -5.96 -0.17
N MET A 221 7.01 -5.72 0.87
CA MET A 221 8.26 -6.42 1.09
C MET A 221 8.36 -6.93 2.53
N THR A 222 8.99 -8.09 2.68
CA THR A 222 9.44 -8.62 3.97
C THR A 222 10.85 -9.17 3.85
N VAL A 223 11.48 -9.41 5.00
CA VAL A 223 12.81 -10.03 5.08
C VAL A 223 12.75 -11.19 6.06
N ASP A 224 13.35 -12.32 5.68
CA ASP A 224 13.57 -13.42 6.61
C ASP A 224 14.65 -13.00 7.62
N ASN A 225 14.21 -12.75 8.85
CA ASN A 225 15.07 -12.44 9.99
C ASN A 225 15.07 -13.59 11.03
N THR A 226 14.73 -14.82 10.63
CA THR A 226 14.59 -15.96 11.54
C THR A 226 15.92 -16.48 12.08
N GLY A 227 17.05 -16.13 11.46
CA GLY A 227 18.34 -16.77 11.69
C GLY A 227 18.44 -18.19 11.12
N GLY A 228 17.45 -18.61 10.33
CA GLY A 228 17.37 -19.89 9.65
C GLY A 228 18.22 -19.97 8.36
N PRO A 229 17.99 -20.98 7.51
CA PRO A 229 18.75 -21.18 6.27
C PRO A 229 18.66 -20.02 5.26
N HIS A 230 17.58 -19.24 5.31
CA HIS A 230 17.32 -18.12 4.40
C HIS A 230 17.41 -16.76 5.10
N ASP A 231 18.05 -16.68 6.27
CA ASP A 231 18.25 -15.40 6.97
C ASP A 231 18.88 -14.33 6.06
N GLY A 232 18.23 -13.17 5.97
CA GLY A 232 18.56 -12.07 5.07
C GLY A 232 17.89 -12.12 3.71
N ARG A 233 17.14 -13.19 3.37
CA ARG A 233 16.38 -13.25 2.11
C ARG A 233 15.27 -12.22 2.13
N LEU A 234 15.20 -11.44 1.05
CA LEU A 234 14.10 -10.50 0.80
C LEU A 234 13.03 -11.17 -0.04
N TYR A 235 11.78 -10.90 0.29
CA TYR A 235 10.62 -11.29 -0.50
C TYR A 235 9.81 -10.05 -0.85
N VAL A 236 9.40 -9.94 -2.12
CA VAL A 236 8.50 -8.90 -2.60
C VAL A 236 7.30 -9.56 -3.24
N THR A 237 6.11 -9.21 -2.79
CA THR A 237 4.86 -9.57 -3.45
C THR A 237 4.23 -8.35 -4.07
N TYR A 238 3.57 -8.49 -5.21
CA TYR A 238 2.94 -7.41 -5.96
C TYR A 238 1.81 -7.93 -6.81
N THR A 239 0.85 -7.06 -7.16
CA THR A 239 -0.19 -7.38 -8.13
C THR A 239 0.32 -7.13 -9.56
N ARG A 240 0.04 -8.07 -10.45
CA ARG A 240 0.26 -7.91 -11.89
C ARG A 240 -1.07 -7.71 -12.60
N PHE A 241 -1.45 -6.46 -12.84
CA PHE A 241 -2.67 -6.14 -13.57
C PHE A 241 -2.51 -6.41 -15.07
N LEU A 242 -3.48 -7.14 -15.63
CA LEU A 242 -3.56 -7.44 -17.05
C LEU A 242 -4.73 -6.74 -17.73
N PHE A 243 -4.47 -6.32 -18.97
CA PHE A 243 -5.44 -5.67 -19.83
C PHE A 243 -5.39 -6.24 -21.26
N ASP A 244 -6.54 -6.26 -21.92
CA ASP A 244 -6.62 -6.60 -23.34
C ASP A 244 -6.15 -5.44 -24.24
N SER A 245 -6.17 -5.66 -25.56
CA SER A 245 -5.74 -4.64 -26.53
C SER A 245 -6.63 -3.39 -26.58
N ASP A 246 -7.85 -3.47 -26.05
CA ASP A 246 -8.80 -2.35 -25.95
C ASP A 246 -8.67 -1.64 -24.59
N GLY A 247 -7.78 -2.11 -23.71
CA GLY A 247 -7.56 -1.58 -22.37
C GLY A 247 -8.60 -2.06 -21.34
N ASN A 248 -9.41 -3.07 -21.68
CA ASN A 248 -10.29 -3.69 -20.70
C ASN A 248 -9.46 -4.57 -19.77
N TYR A 249 -9.78 -4.50 -18.50
CA TYR A 249 -9.18 -5.33 -17.47
C TYR A 249 -9.45 -6.83 -17.70
N LEU A 250 -8.47 -7.67 -17.36
CA LEU A 250 -8.52 -9.13 -17.53
C LEU A 250 -8.38 -9.89 -16.20
N GLU A 251 -7.30 -9.64 -15.47
CA GLU A 251 -6.95 -10.32 -14.21
C GLU A 251 -5.90 -9.48 -13.43
N SER A 252 -5.70 -9.80 -12.17
CA SER A 252 -4.73 -9.18 -11.25
C SER A 252 -4.11 -10.20 -10.28
N PRO A 253 -3.38 -11.22 -10.79
CA PRO A 253 -2.72 -12.22 -9.96
C PRO A 253 -1.65 -11.61 -9.04
N ILE A 254 -1.40 -12.27 -7.91
CA ILE A 254 -0.31 -11.91 -6.99
C ILE A 254 0.97 -12.64 -7.39
N TYR A 255 2.01 -11.88 -7.66
CA TYR A 255 3.34 -12.38 -8.01
C TYR A 255 4.29 -12.30 -6.83
N LEU A 256 5.23 -13.25 -6.75
CA LEU A 256 6.31 -13.28 -5.79
C LEU A 256 7.67 -13.18 -6.49
N ALA A 257 8.57 -12.39 -5.91
CA ALA A 257 9.99 -12.39 -6.23
C ALA A 257 10.83 -12.41 -4.95
N TYR A 258 12.06 -12.92 -5.05
CA TYR A 258 12.99 -12.95 -3.91
C TYR A 258 14.42 -12.56 -4.29
N SER A 259 15.20 -12.20 -3.29
CA SER A 259 16.63 -11.89 -3.40
C SER A 259 17.42 -12.49 -2.23
N ASP A 260 18.53 -13.16 -2.56
CA ASP A 260 19.48 -13.77 -1.61
C ASP A 260 20.81 -13.01 -1.52
N ASP A 261 20.91 -11.84 -2.17
CA ASP A 261 22.16 -11.06 -2.29
C ASP A 261 22.01 -9.61 -1.82
N GLY A 262 21.10 -9.37 -0.87
CA GLY A 262 20.85 -8.04 -0.31
C GLY A 262 20.16 -7.11 -1.32
N GLY A 263 19.21 -7.63 -2.09
CA GLY A 263 18.40 -6.86 -3.04
C GLY A 263 19.16 -6.43 -4.29
N ALA A 264 20.36 -6.96 -4.53
CA ALA A 264 21.15 -6.60 -5.70
C ALA A 264 20.57 -7.23 -6.97
N THR A 265 20.17 -8.50 -6.92
CA THR A 265 19.46 -9.21 -8.00
C THR A 265 18.23 -9.91 -7.47
N TRP A 266 17.24 -10.07 -8.35
CA TRP A 266 15.92 -10.63 -8.02
C TRP A 266 15.57 -11.78 -8.94
N THR A 267 14.92 -12.80 -8.37
CA THR A 267 14.31 -13.91 -9.11
C THR A 267 12.81 -13.81 -8.95
N VAL A 268 12.09 -13.59 -10.06
CA VAL A 268 10.64 -13.70 -10.11
C VAL A 268 10.27 -15.18 -10.05
N VAL A 269 9.53 -15.57 -9.01
CA VAL A 269 8.98 -16.92 -8.83
C VAL A 269 7.79 -17.12 -9.76
N GLY A 270 6.92 -16.11 -9.82
CA GLY A 270 5.66 -16.14 -10.57
C GLY A 270 4.46 -15.96 -9.65
N GLU A 271 3.31 -16.38 -10.14
CA GLU A 271 2.02 -16.29 -9.46
C GLU A 271 1.93 -17.20 -8.22
N ILE A 272 1.29 -16.70 -7.15
CA ILE A 272 1.20 -17.39 -5.86
C ILE A 272 -0.19 -17.42 -5.21
N ASN A 273 -1.26 -16.90 -5.83
CA ASN A 273 -2.60 -16.87 -5.21
C ASN A 273 -3.23 -18.26 -4.99
N GLY A 274 -2.91 -19.24 -5.83
CA GLY A 274 -3.53 -20.56 -5.81
C GLY A 274 -4.97 -20.54 -6.32
N SER A 275 -5.65 -21.69 -6.25
CA SER A 275 -6.96 -21.92 -6.87
C SER A 275 -7.97 -22.56 -5.91
N SER A 276 -9.23 -22.16 -5.95
CA SER A 276 -10.30 -22.76 -5.13
C SER A 276 -11.68 -22.69 -5.77
N GLN A 277 -12.34 -23.84 -5.91
CA GLN A 277 -13.70 -23.94 -6.44
C GLN A 277 -14.76 -23.32 -5.55
N ASP A 278 -14.50 -23.21 -4.25
CA ASP A 278 -15.48 -22.71 -3.26
C ASP A 278 -15.25 -21.22 -2.94
N LEU A 279 -14.11 -20.65 -3.34
CA LEU A 279 -13.74 -19.27 -3.01
C LEU A 279 -13.64 -18.37 -4.25
N CYS A 280 -13.29 -18.92 -5.41
CA CYS A 280 -12.98 -18.17 -6.62
C CYS A 280 -13.95 -18.61 -7.73
N GLU A 281 -15.23 -18.40 -7.43
CA GLU A 281 -16.38 -18.87 -8.19
C GLU A 281 -16.76 -17.94 -9.36
N PHE A 282 -16.24 -16.72 -9.38
CA PHE A 282 -16.57 -15.72 -10.39
C PHE A 282 -15.37 -15.00 -10.95
N GLN A 283 -15.49 -14.61 -12.23
CA GLN A 283 -14.62 -13.67 -12.89
C GLN A 283 -15.46 -12.92 -13.91
N ALA A 284 -15.33 -11.59 -13.98
CA ALA A 284 -16.11 -10.84 -14.96
C ALA A 284 -15.64 -11.16 -16.38
N ASP A 285 -16.55 -11.70 -17.19
CA ASP A 285 -16.26 -12.05 -18.58
C ASP A 285 -16.00 -10.81 -19.46
N THR A 286 -14.71 -10.48 -19.65
CA THR A 286 -14.25 -9.43 -20.56
C THR A 286 -13.87 -9.96 -21.96
N THR A 287 -13.69 -11.27 -22.15
CA THR A 287 -13.21 -11.87 -23.42
C THR A 287 -14.20 -12.82 -24.14
N GLY A 288 -15.40 -13.03 -23.59
CA GLY A 288 -16.43 -13.94 -24.11
C GLY A 288 -16.34 -15.39 -23.62
N GLY A 289 -15.61 -15.64 -22.53
CA GLY A 289 -15.46 -16.95 -21.88
C GLY A 289 -16.69 -17.29 -21.02
N THR A 290 -17.24 -18.49 -21.19
CA THR A 290 -18.37 -18.96 -20.35
C THR A 290 -17.86 -19.92 -19.28
N GLY A 291 -17.43 -19.43 -18.12
CA GLY A 291 -17.13 -20.25 -16.93
C GLY A 291 -16.39 -19.50 -15.82
N PRO A 292 -16.46 -19.97 -14.55
CA PRO A 292 -15.59 -19.51 -13.45
C PRO A 292 -14.10 -19.71 -13.77
N GLY A 293 -13.27 -18.67 -13.54
CA GLY A 293 -11.81 -18.70 -13.72
C GLY A 293 -11.35 -18.98 -15.16
N ALA A 294 -11.89 -18.26 -16.15
CA ALA A 294 -11.66 -18.58 -17.56
C ALA A 294 -11.36 -17.39 -18.47
N THR A 295 -10.92 -16.24 -17.94
CA THR A 295 -10.71 -15.05 -18.78
C THR A 295 -9.36 -14.34 -18.67
N GLY A 296 -8.36 -15.07 -18.18
CA GLY A 296 -6.93 -14.79 -18.34
C GLY A 296 -6.26 -15.50 -19.51
N PRO A 297 -5.01 -15.15 -19.90
CA PRO A 297 -4.17 -16.05 -20.70
C PRO A 297 -3.87 -17.36 -19.96
N ASP A 298 -4.00 -17.37 -18.63
CA ASP A 298 -3.87 -18.55 -17.80
C ASP A 298 -5.20 -19.32 -17.73
N ALA A 299 -5.14 -20.58 -18.15
CA ALA A 299 -6.32 -21.41 -18.46
C ALA A 299 -6.77 -22.30 -17.28
N THR A 300 -6.41 -21.94 -16.05
CA THR A 300 -6.68 -22.75 -14.86
C THR A 300 -8.06 -22.40 -14.29
N PRO A 301 -9.06 -23.30 -14.34
CA PRO A 301 -10.35 -23.01 -13.77
C PRO A 301 -10.23 -22.73 -12.27
N TYR A 302 -10.97 -21.72 -11.79
CA TYR A 302 -11.01 -21.30 -10.39
C TYR A 302 -9.69 -20.79 -9.82
N ASP A 303 -8.82 -20.24 -10.67
CA ASP A 303 -7.70 -19.46 -10.17
C ASP A 303 -8.22 -18.26 -9.39
N CYS A 304 -7.57 -17.98 -8.27
CA CYS A 304 -7.93 -16.85 -7.43
C CYS A 304 -7.10 -15.63 -7.86
N ASP A 305 -7.25 -15.18 -9.11
CA ASP A 305 -6.39 -14.25 -9.83
C ASP A 305 -6.91 -12.80 -9.91
N GLU A 306 -7.93 -12.41 -9.13
CA GLU A 306 -8.45 -11.03 -9.07
C GLU A 306 -8.09 -10.39 -7.72
N ASN A 307 -6.83 -10.01 -7.54
CA ASN A 307 -6.29 -9.70 -6.23
C ASN A 307 -5.56 -8.37 -6.13
N GLN A 308 -5.58 -7.80 -4.93
CA GLN A 308 -4.82 -6.60 -4.59
C GLN A 308 -4.33 -6.63 -3.14
N PHE A 309 -3.47 -5.65 -2.80
CA PHE A 309 -2.97 -5.41 -1.44
C PHE A 309 -2.29 -6.64 -0.82
N SER A 310 -1.43 -7.33 -1.58
CA SER A 310 -0.69 -8.47 -1.04
C SER A 310 0.32 -8.03 0.02
N TYR A 311 0.39 -8.70 1.19
CA TYR A 311 1.43 -8.42 2.18
C TYR A 311 2.08 -9.70 2.70
N PRO A 312 3.41 -9.82 2.59
CA PRO A 312 4.13 -11.01 3.02
C PRO A 312 4.67 -10.88 4.46
N VAL A 313 4.64 -11.98 5.21
CA VAL A 313 5.33 -12.14 6.52
C VAL A 313 5.99 -13.50 6.63
N VAL A 314 7.10 -13.60 7.36
CA VAL A 314 7.90 -14.82 7.49
C VAL A 314 7.67 -15.46 8.87
N GLY A 315 7.20 -16.71 8.89
CA GLY A 315 7.09 -17.53 10.11
C GLY A 315 8.44 -17.95 10.66
N SER A 316 8.47 -18.43 11.90
CA SER A 316 9.71 -18.79 12.60
C SER A 316 10.50 -19.93 11.94
N ASP A 317 9.83 -20.73 11.10
CA ASP A 317 10.42 -21.82 10.31
C ASP A 317 10.83 -21.38 8.89
N GLY A 318 10.67 -20.10 8.55
CA GLY A 318 10.93 -19.55 7.22
C GLY A 318 9.74 -19.61 6.26
N THR A 319 8.62 -20.24 6.64
CA THR A 319 7.40 -20.26 5.81
C THR A 319 6.94 -18.83 5.53
N LEU A 320 6.71 -18.50 4.27
CA LEU A 320 6.17 -17.21 3.88
C LEU A 320 4.64 -17.28 3.87
N TYR A 321 3.99 -16.42 4.65
CA TYR A 321 2.54 -16.22 4.62
C TYR A 321 2.25 -14.94 3.84
N VAL A 322 1.35 -15.03 2.86
CA VAL A 322 0.95 -13.88 2.04
C VAL A 322 -0.55 -13.74 2.13
N HIS A 323 -1.04 -12.62 2.65
CA HIS A 323 -2.46 -12.28 2.56
C HIS A 323 -2.71 -11.39 1.34
N PHE A 324 -3.93 -11.38 0.82
CA PHE A 324 -4.39 -10.45 -0.23
C PHE A 324 -5.92 -10.34 -0.24
N PHE A 325 -6.44 -9.26 -0.82
CA PHE A 325 -7.84 -9.12 -1.19
C PHE A 325 -8.13 -9.90 -2.46
N ASN A 326 -9.32 -10.47 -2.56
CA ASN A 326 -9.77 -11.19 -3.74
C ASN A 326 -11.23 -10.82 -4.07
N GLU A 327 -11.51 -10.54 -5.34
CA GLU A 327 -12.83 -10.04 -5.81
C GLU A 327 -13.68 -11.14 -6.50
N GLN A 328 -13.45 -12.44 -6.21
CA GLN A 328 -14.02 -13.58 -6.99
C GLN A 328 -15.07 -14.42 -6.27
N ASN A 329 -15.55 -13.97 -5.12
CA ASN A 329 -16.57 -14.69 -4.36
C ASN A 329 -17.94 -14.01 -4.51
N GLU A 330 -18.83 -14.58 -5.34
CA GLU A 330 -20.23 -14.10 -5.42
C GLU A 330 -21.12 -14.68 -4.31
N SER A 331 -20.60 -15.68 -3.58
CA SER A 331 -21.37 -16.36 -2.56
C SER A 331 -21.31 -15.52 -1.27
N GLU A 332 -22.43 -14.83 -1.03
CA GLU A 332 -22.85 -14.23 0.25
C GLU A 332 -22.83 -12.70 0.38
N TRP A 333 -23.66 -12.29 1.34
CA TRP A 333 -23.87 -10.99 1.97
C TRP A 333 -24.91 -10.02 1.36
N ASP A 334 -24.80 -9.57 0.11
CA ASP A 334 -25.69 -8.52 -0.40
C ASP A 334 -26.72 -8.98 -1.48
N PRO A 335 -27.79 -8.20 -1.77
CA PRO A 335 -28.79 -8.59 -2.75
C PRO A 335 -28.16 -8.77 -4.12
N THR A 336 -28.72 -9.68 -4.92
CA THR A 336 -28.24 -10.05 -6.25
C THR A 336 -27.63 -8.88 -7.05
N GLY A 337 -26.31 -8.91 -7.25
CA GLY A 337 -25.57 -7.95 -8.07
C GLY A 337 -24.62 -7.02 -7.31
N ASP A 338 -24.48 -7.17 -5.99
CA ASP A 338 -23.36 -6.61 -5.22
C ASP A 338 -22.25 -7.64 -5.06
N PHE A 339 -21.00 -7.18 -5.06
CA PHE A 339 -19.81 -7.99 -4.85
C PHE A 339 -19.07 -7.44 -3.65
N ASP A 340 -18.97 -8.27 -2.62
CA ASP A 340 -18.13 -8.05 -1.45
C ASP A 340 -16.81 -8.77 -1.65
N ASP A 341 -15.71 -8.11 -1.30
CA ASP A 341 -14.40 -8.71 -1.41
C ASP A 341 -14.20 -9.75 -0.29
N GLN A 342 -13.21 -10.62 -0.46
CA GLN A 342 -12.76 -11.53 0.58
C GLN A 342 -11.28 -11.36 0.85
N ILE A 343 -10.84 -11.74 2.05
CA ILE A 343 -9.42 -11.79 2.39
C ILE A 343 -8.95 -13.24 2.39
N LEU A 344 -7.94 -13.53 1.60
CA LEU A 344 -7.32 -14.85 1.47
C LEU A 344 -5.88 -14.83 1.99
N VAL A 345 -5.40 -16.00 2.43
CA VAL A 345 -4.00 -16.23 2.81
C VAL A 345 -3.47 -17.49 2.14
N VAL A 346 -2.26 -17.42 1.61
CA VAL A 346 -1.49 -18.58 1.14
C VAL A 346 -0.23 -18.78 1.99
N ARG A 347 0.27 -20.01 1.97
CA ARG A 347 1.61 -20.37 2.44
C ARG A 347 2.51 -20.65 1.26
N VAL A 348 3.75 -20.19 1.33
CA VAL A 348 4.77 -20.48 0.33
C VAL A 348 5.98 -21.13 1.03
N ASP A 349 6.33 -22.33 0.57
CA ASP A 349 7.51 -23.05 1.03
C ASP A 349 8.79 -22.29 0.64
N PRO A 350 9.70 -21.99 1.57
CA PRO A 350 10.83 -21.11 1.28
C PRO A 350 11.94 -21.76 0.45
N ASP A 351 11.96 -23.10 0.33
CA ASP A 351 12.97 -23.82 -0.44
C ASP A 351 12.53 -24.05 -1.89
N THR A 352 11.25 -24.32 -2.09
CA THR A 352 10.68 -24.80 -3.34
C THR A 352 9.70 -23.82 -3.98
N PHE A 353 9.24 -22.82 -3.23
CA PHE A 353 8.16 -21.90 -3.59
C PHE A 353 6.82 -22.61 -3.89
N ALA A 354 6.64 -23.83 -3.38
CA ALA A 354 5.35 -24.50 -3.47
C ALA A 354 4.29 -23.72 -2.68
N VAL A 355 3.17 -23.45 -3.33
CA VAL A 355 2.03 -22.73 -2.76
C VAL A 355 1.05 -23.73 -2.14
N ASP A 356 0.57 -23.40 -0.95
CA ASP A 356 -0.47 -24.13 -0.24
C ASP A 356 -1.57 -23.16 0.24
N GLY A 357 -2.82 -23.42 -0.15
CA GLY A 357 -3.95 -22.49 -0.05
C GLY A 357 -4.63 -22.28 -1.41
N PRO A 358 -5.47 -21.24 -1.54
CA PRO A 358 -5.74 -20.19 -0.55
C PRO A 358 -6.69 -20.62 0.58
N TYR A 359 -6.54 -19.98 1.73
CA TYR A 359 -7.39 -20.14 2.91
C TYR A 359 -8.14 -18.84 3.18
N GLN A 360 -9.48 -18.90 3.30
CA GLN A 360 -10.29 -17.72 3.54
C GLN A 360 -10.21 -17.26 5.00
N VAL A 361 -9.96 -15.97 5.20
CA VAL A 361 -10.01 -15.31 6.50
C VAL A 361 -11.42 -14.83 6.82
N THR A 362 -12.04 -14.10 5.88
CA THR A 362 -13.35 -13.46 6.02
C THR A 362 -13.85 -12.91 4.69
N MET A 363 -15.17 -12.72 4.58
CA MET A 363 -15.78 -11.75 3.66
C MET A 363 -15.70 -10.34 4.24
N VAL A 364 -15.71 -9.33 3.37
CA VAL A 364 -15.53 -7.91 3.69
C VAL A 364 -16.74 -7.13 3.16
N ALA A 365 -17.38 -6.32 4.01
CA ALA A 365 -18.52 -5.50 3.60
C ALA A 365 -18.07 -4.18 2.97
N ASP A 366 -17.64 -4.23 1.72
CA ASP A 366 -17.10 -3.12 0.93
C ASP A 366 -17.65 -3.02 -0.51
N GLY A 367 -18.64 -3.84 -0.82
CA GLY A 367 -19.48 -3.74 -2.00
C GLY A 367 -20.14 -2.38 -2.21
N LEU A 368 -20.66 -2.19 -3.42
CA LEU A 368 -21.21 -0.92 -3.89
C LEU A 368 -22.41 -0.45 -3.07
N SER A 369 -23.08 -1.35 -2.36
CA SER A 369 -24.17 -0.98 -1.46
C SER A 369 -23.74 -0.81 0.00
N ASN A 370 -22.47 -0.99 0.34
CA ASN A 370 -21.97 -0.68 1.68
C ASN A 370 -21.47 0.76 1.78
N TYR A 371 -21.21 1.47 0.69
CA TYR A 371 -20.71 2.85 0.75
C TYR A 371 -21.41 3.80 -0.23
N PRO A 372 -21.62 5.07 0.14
CA PRO A 372 -22.00 6.11 -0.81
C PRO A 372 -20.83 6.45 -1.75
N ILE A 373 -21.16 7.07 -2.88
CA ILE A 373 -20.20 7.60 -3.84
C ILE A 373 -19.95 9.08 -3.58
N SER A 374 -18.69 9.48 -3.56
CA SER A 374 -18.30 10.88 -3.57
C SER A 374 -18.47 11.48 -4.98
N PRO A 375 -19.20 12.59 -5.16
CA PRO A 375 -19.26 13.27 -6.44
C PRO A 375 -17.95 13.98 -6.82
N SER A 376 -16.99 14.14 -5.90
CA SER A 376 -15.72 14.83 -6.15
C SER A 376 -14.61 13.92 -6.67
N VAL A 377 -14.64 12.64 -6.29
CA VAL A 377 -13.67 11.60 -6.73
C VAL A 377 -14.31 10.45 -7.51
N GLU A 378 -15.64 10.41 -7.61
CA GLU A 378 -16.40 9.37 -8.32
C GLU A 378 -16.11 7.95 -7.79
N ARG A 379 -15.91 7.82 -6.47
CA ARG A 379 -15.60 6.56 -5.78
C ARG A 379 -16.34 6.40 -4.45
N GLN A 380 -16.40 5.16 -3.96
CA GLN A 380 -16.87 4.84 -2.62
C GLN A 380 -16.08 5.63 -1.57
N THR A 381 -16.81 6.16 -0.58
CA THR A 381 -16.28 6.98 0.50
C THR A 381 -17.16 6.84 1.74
N VAL A 382 -16.78 7.49 2.83
CA VAL A 382 -17.57 7.56 4.07
C VAL A 382 -18.44 8.82 4.13
N CYS A 383 -19.48 8.83 4.98
CA CYS A 383 -20.27 10.03 5.24
C CYS A 383 -19.38 11.16 5.78
N ASN A 384 -19.62 12.41 5.35
CA ASN A 384 -18.74 13.55 5.62
C ASN A 384 -17.29 13.35 5.12
N GLY A 385 -17.06 12.36 4.26
CA GLY A 385 -15.79 12.09 3.60
C GLY A 385 -15.65 12.85 2.27
N GLY A 386 -14.97 12.22 1.33
CA GLY A 386 -14.63 12.78 0.02
C GLY A 386 -13.42 12.13 -0.65
N TRP A 387 -12.63 11.36 0.10
CA TRP A 387 -11.45 10.63 -0.37
C TRP A 387 -11.79 9.18 -0.75
N ARG A 388 -10.88 8.56 -1.52
CA ARG A 388 -10.85 7.13 -1.81
C ARG A 388 -10.76 6.33 -0.50
N LEU A 389 -11.58 5.29 -0.38
CA LEU A 389 -11.52 4.32 0.71
C LEU A 389 -11.21 2.93 0.14
N ASN A 390 -10.57 2.09 0.95
CA ASN A 390 -10.41 0.66 0.73
C ASN A 390 -10.52 -0.05 2.10
N ALA A 391 -10.79 -1.35 2.09
CA ALA A 391 -10.92 -2.14 3.30
C ALA A 391 -9.60 -2.73 3.82
N ALA A 392 -8.50 -2.54 3.09
CA ALA A 392 -7.26 -3.26 3.31
C ALA A 392 -6.55 -2.89 4.61
N GLY A 393 -5.99 -3.91 5.23
CA GLY A 393 -5.02 -3.79 6.31
C GLY A 393 -3.83 -4.68 6.02
N ASN A 394 -3.35 -5.40 7.02
CA ASN A 394 -2.24 -6.33 6.84
C ASN A 394 -2.33 -7.62 7.65
N ILE A 395 -1.34 -8.49 7.42
CA ILE A 395 -1.06 -9.67 8.23
C ILE A 395 0.18 -9.44 9.11
N ALA A 396 0.18 -9.99 10.31
CA ALA A 396 1.33 -10.07 11.19
C ALA A 396 1.48 -11.47 11.80
N VAL A 397 2.72 -11.87 12.05
CA VAL A 397 3.08 -13.12 12.71
C VAL A 397 3.56 -12.85 14.13
N GLY A 398 3.07 -13.65 15.08
CA GLY A 398 3.49 -13.61 16.47
C GLY A 398 4.62 -14.59 16.78
N PRO A 399 5.22 -14.50 17.98
CA PRO A 399 6.39 -15.30 18.36
C PRO A 399 6.10 -16.80 18.53
N SER A 400 4.83 -17.24 18.46
CA SER A 400 4.44 -18.66 18.45
C SER A 400 3.85 -19.08 17.10
N ASP A 401 4.16 -18.36 16.02
CA ASP A 401 3.62 -18.53 14.67
C ASP A 401 2.08 -18.40 14.58
N GLU A 402 1.47 -17.74 15.57
CA GLU A 402 0.10 -17.32 15.43
C GLU A 402 0.00 -16.12 14.48
N LEU A 403 -0.98 -16.13 13.58
CA LEU A 403 -1.15 -15.10 12.57
C LEU A 403 -2.33 -14.20 12.94
N TYR A 404 -2.22 -12.92 12.60
CA TYR A 404 -3.30 -11.94 12.77
C TYR A 404 -3.49 -11.19 11.46
N VAL A 405 -4.72 -11.18 10.94
CA VAL A 405 -5.13 -10.36 9.80
C VAL A 405 -6.07 -9.28 10.29
N ILE A 406 -5.80 -8.02 9.91
CA ILE A 406 -6.59 -6.84 10.27
C ILE A 406 -7.15 -6.18 9.02
N TRP A 407 -8.37 -5.64 9.10
CA TRP A 407 -9.03 -4.94 7.99
C TRP A 407 -10.10 -3.99 8.55
N SER A 408 -10.68 -3.16 7.69
CA SER A 408 -11.82 -2.32 8.06
C SER A 408 -12.96 -2.40 7.06
N ASP A 409 -14.20 -2.54 7.51
CA ASP A 409 -15.36 -2.61 6.61
C ASP A 409 -16.63 -2.01 7.22
N ASN A 410 -17.68 -1.86 6.41
CA ASN A 410 -18.92 -1.19 6.81
C ASN A 410 -20.06 -2.16 7.15
N ARG A 411 -19.75 -3.37 7.65
CA ARG A 411 -20.79 -4.37 7.98
C ARG A 411 -21.81 -3.92 9.05
N ASN A 412 -21.45 -2.90 9.83
CA ASN A 412 -22.29 -2.32 10.88
C ASN A 412 -22.97 -1.00 10.46
N GLY A 413 -22.76 -0.52 9.23
CA GLY A 413 -23.39 0.69 8.70
C GLY A 413 -24.72 0.41 7.99
N ASP A 414 -25.32 1.49 7.46
CA ASP A 414 -26.52 1.38 6.64
C ASP A 414 -26.19 0.88 5.21
N THR A 415 -27.19 0.33 4.52
CA THR A 415 -27.10 -0.03 3.09
C THR A 415 -27.42 1.18 2.20
N PHE A 416 -26.66 1.32 1.11
CA PHE A 416 -26.70 2.40 0.13
C PHE A 416 -27.11 1.86 -1.25
N PRO A 417 -28.37 2.00 -1.69
CA PRO A 417 -28.78 1.53 -3.01
C PRO A 417 -27.91 2.17 -4.12
N PHE A 418 -27.20 1.35 -4.90
CA PHE A 418 -26.28 1.88 -5.89
C PHE A 418 -27.00 2.51 -7.11
N PRO A 419 -26.58 3.69 -7.60
CA PRO A 419 -25.65 4.62 -6.95
C PRO A 419 -26.38 5.51 -5.93
N THR A 420 -25.82 5.60 -4.72
CA THR A 420 -26.18 6.63 -3.73
C THR A 420 -25.02 7.60 -3.61
N GLU A 421 -25.24 8.88 -3.94
CA GLU A 421 -24.22 9.91 -3.82
C GLU A 421 -24.33 10.68 -2.50
N LEU A 422 -23.20 11.20 -2.02
CA LEU A 422 -23.20 12.17 -0.92
C LEU A 422 -23.97 13.45 -1.29
N ASN A 423 -24.58 14.10 -0.29
CA ASN A 423 -25.13 15.44 -0.45
C ASN A 423 -23.99 16.46 -0.74
N PRO A 424 -24.29 17.65 -1.28
CA PRO A 424 -23.27 18.66 -1.58
C PRO A 424 -22.45 19.16 -0.38
N ASP A 425 -22.92 18.97 0.86
CA ASP A 425 -22.17 19.26 2.09
C ASP A 425 -21.31 18.08 2.58
N GLY A 426 -21.38 16.96 1.86
CA GLY A 426 -20.73 15.67 2.11
C GLY A 426 -21.47 14.77 3.09
N THR A 427 -22.63 15.18 3.62
CA THR A 427 -23.44 14.29 4.46
C THR A 427 -24.05 13.16 3.63
N CYS A 428 -24.36 12.03 4.26
CA CYS A 428 -25.12 10.97 3.61
C CYS A 428 -26.61 11.35 3.44
N PRO A 429 -27.24 10.96 2.31
CA PRO A 429 -28.63 11.29 2.05
C PRO A 429 -29.59 10.50 2.94
N GLY A 430 -30.80 11.02 3.14
CA GLY A 430 -31.89 10.27 3.79
C GLY A 430 -31.67 9.94 5.28
N GLY A 431 -30.65 10.49 5.92
CA GLY A 431 -30.29 10.16 7.31
C GLY A 431 -29.53 8.83 7.46
N LEU A 432 -29.06 8.25 6.35
CA LEU A 432 -28.17 7.10 6.33
C LEU A 432 -26.81 7.44 6.93
N ASN A 433 -26.11 6.44 7.45
CA ASN A 433 -24.78 6.58 8.04
C ASN A 433 -23.88 5.43 7.61
N THR A 434 -22.62 5.76 7.33
CA THR A 434 -21.53 4.80 7.37
C THR A 434 -21.13 4.58 8.83
N SER A 435 -20.57 3.41 9.09
CA SER A 435 -20.05 2.95 10.37
C SER A 435 -18.92 1.96 10.09
N THR A 436 -17.87 2.43 9.41
CA THR A 436 -16.70 1.58 9.14
C THR A 436 -15.99 1.23 10.45
N ASP A 437 -15.70 -0.05 10.63
CA ASP A 437 -15.13 -0.58 11.86
C ASP A 437 -13.86 -1.37 11.59
N VAL A 438 -12.96 -1.44 12.58
CA VAL A 438 -11.72 -2.21 12.48
C VAL A 438 -11.91 -3.58 13.08
N PHE A 439 -11.61 -4.62 12.30
CA PHE A 439 -11.73 -6.01 12.68
C PHE A 439 -10.40 -6.72 12.60
N ILE A 440 -10.25 -7.76 13.42
CA ILE A 440 -9.10 -8.66 13.40
C ILE A 440 -9.58 -10.12 13.42
N SER A 441 -8.82 -10.99 12.76
CA SER A 441 -8.97 -12.44 12.86
C SER A 441 -7.62 -13.09 13.13
N LYS A 442 -7.65 -14.22 13.84
CA LYS A 442 -6.47 -14.95 14.30
C LYS A 442 -6.46 -16.37 13.78
N SER A 443 -5.29 -16.83 13.36
CA SER A 443 -5.00 -18.25 13.12
C SER A 443 -3.92 -18.75 14.09
N VAL A 444 -4.02 -20.03 14.48
CA VAL A 444 -3.04 -20.73 15.34
C VAL A 444 -2.59 -22.06 14.73
N ASP A 445 -2.92 -22.31 13.46
CA ASP A 445 -2.62 -23.53 12.72
C ASP A 445 -1.93 -23.23 11.37
N GLY A 446 -1.18 -22.13 11.33
CA GLY A 446 -0.43 -21.71 10.16
C GLY A 446 -1.33 -21.25 9.02
N GLY A 447 -2.39 -20.50 9.32
CA GLY A 447 -3.26 -19.84 8.34
C GLY A 447 -4.35 -20.72 7.73
N VAL A 448 -4.50 -21.97 8.18
CA VAL A 448 -5.51 -22.90 7.61
C VAL A 448 -6.91 -22.54 8.08
N THR A 449 -7.07 -22.22 9.37
CA THR A 449 -8.34 -21.77 9.93
C THR A 449 -8.19 -20.46 10.69
N TRP A 450 -9.26 -19.68 10.67
CA TRP A 450 -9.33 -18.33 11.21
C TRP A 450 -10.49 -18.19 12.19
N SER A 451 -10.30 -17.39 13.24
CA SER A 451 -11.37 -17.07 14.17
C SER A 451 -12.47 -16.23 13.49
N ALA A 452 -13.66 -16.18 14.08
CA ALA A 452 -14.65 -15.19 13.66
C ALA A 452 -14.08 -13.76 13.81
N PRO A 453 -14.42 -12.82 12.89
CA PRO A 453 -14.03 -11.43 12.99
C PRO A 453 -14.33 -10.81 14.36
N GLN A 454 -13.32 -10.21 14.99
CA GLN A 454 -13.46 -9.46 16.23
C GLN A 454 -13.29 -7.97 15.95
N ARG A 455 -14.32 -7.16 16.21
CA ARG A 455 -14.21 -5.69 16.21
C ARG A 455 -13.26 -5.26 17.33
N ILE A 456 -12.25 -4.46 17.00
CA ILE A 456 -11.31 -3.90 17.97
C ILE A 456 -11.53 -2.40 18.21
N SER A 457 -12.21 -1.71 17.27
CA SER A 457 -12.67 -0.34 17.49
C SER A 457 -13.81 -0.31 18.52
N ASN A 458 -13.70 0.60 19.51
CA ASN A 458 -14.69 0.77 20.58
C ASN A 458 -15.24 2.21 20.63
N ASP A 459 -15.39 2.79 19.46
CA ASP A 459 -16.21 3.96 19.16
C ASP A 459 -17.71 3.63 19.27
N PRO A 460 -18.58 4.64 19.52
CA PRO A 460 -20.02 4.48 19.40
C PRO A 460 -20.44 4.12 17.97
N PRO A 461 -21.65 3.61 17.75
CA PRO A 461 -22.17 3.38 16.38
C PRO A 461 -22.18 4.65 15.53
N ASN A 462 -22.07 4.48 14.21
CA ASN A 462 -22.08 5.54 13.18
C ASN A 462 -20.84 6.44 13.16
N PHE A 463 -19.72 5.98 13.73
CA PHE A 463 -18.41 6.58 13.53
C PHE A 463 -17.60 5.70 12.59
N ASP A 464 -16.73 6.34 11.80
CA ASP A 464 -15.90 5.63 10.83
C ASP A 464 -14.48 5.43 11.36
N ASN A 465 -13.94 4.24 11.11
CA ASN A 465 -12.58 3.83 11.43
C ASN A 465 -11.97 3.08 10.23
N TRP A 466 -10.76 3.42 9.78
CA TRP A 466 -10.18 2.84 8.56
C TRP A 466 -8.65 2.85 8.52
N PHE A 467 -8.10 2.26 7.45
CA PHE A 467 -6.68 2.02 7.19
C PHE A 467 -5.94 1.44 8.40
N PRO A 468 -6.41 0.28 8.90
CA PRO A 468 -5.78 -0.36 10.03
C PRO A 468 -4.48 -1.05 9.65
N TRP A 469 -3.53 -1.10 10.60
CA TRP A 469 -2.31 -1.89 10.46
C TRP A 469 -2.00 -2.59 11.78
N VAL A 470 -1.50 -3.83 11.73
CA VAL A 470 -1.19 -4.68 12.88
C VAL A 470 0.28 -5.10 12.88
N ALA A 471 0.87 -5.15 14.07
CA ALA A 471 2.17 -5.75 14.33
C ALA A 471 2.18 -6.46 15.68
N VAL A 472 2.95 -7.54 15.79
CA VAL A 472 3.10 -8.32 17.03
C VAL A 472 4.53 -8.17 17.54
N GLY A 473 4.70 -7.87 18.82
CA GLY A 473 6.02 -7.85 19.44
C GLY A 473 6.46 -9.24 19.92
N ASP A 474 7.77 -9.44 20.11
CA ASP A 474 8.35 -10.68 20.64
C ASP A 474 7.78 -11.12 22.00
N ASN A 475 7.15 -10.20 22.71
CA ASN A 475 6.44 -10.47 23.97
C ASN A 475 5.00 -11.00 23.78
N GLY A 476 4.57 -11.23 22.54
CA GLY A 476 3.22 -11.67 22.17
C GLY A 476 2.15 -10.60 22.29
N TRP A 477 2.52 -9.32 22.45
CA TRP A 477 1.53 -8.23 22.44
C TRP A 477 1.21 -7.84 21.01
N VAL A 478 -0.09 -7.75 20.73
CA VAL A 478 -0.61 -7.38 19.41
C VAL A 478 -0.97 -5.90 19.46
N TRP A 479 -0.44 -5.12 18.52
CA TRP A 479 -0.69 -3.70 18.41
C TRP A 479 -1.33 -3.39 17.07
N ALA A 480 -2.27 -2.46 17.07
CA ALA A 480 -2.89 -1.96 15.86
C ALA A 480 -2.88 -0.43 15.83
N VAL A 481 -2.74 0.17 14.65
CA VAL A 481 -3.01 1.60 14.38
C VAL A 481 -4.17 1.70 13.41
N TYR A 482 -5.01 2.73 13.51
CA TYR A 482 -6.08 3.05 12.55
C TYR A 482 -6.51 4.51 12.70
N TYR A 483 -7.23 5.01 11.69
CA TYR A 483 -7.96 6.27 11.79
C TYR A 483 -9.32 6.09 12.46
N ASP A 484 -9.79 7.14 13.12
CA ASP A 484 -11.04 7.16 13.86
C ASP A 484 -11.60 8.60 13.93
N ARG A 485 -12.91 8.76 13.75
CA ARG A 485 -13.58 10.07 13.69
C ARG A 485 -14.38 10.44 14.94
N ARG A 486 -14.35 9.61 16.00
CA ARG A 486 -15.17 9.75 17.22
C ARG A 486 -14.98 11.06 17.98
N VAL A 487 -13.82 11.68 17.85
CA VAL A 487 -13.46 12.89 18.63
C VAL A 487 -14.22 14.12 18.16
N SER A 488 -14.40 14.28 16.84
CA SER A 488 -15.16 15.41 16.27
C SER A 488 -16.64 15.35 16.64
N GLY A 489 -17.16 14.14 16.83
CA GLY A 489 -18.54 13.87 17.21
C GLY A 489 -19.53 13.91 16.05
N ASP A 490 -19.09 14.22 14.83
CA ASP A 490 -19.97 14.46 13.69
C ASP A 490 -19.49 13.88 12.36
N ASN A 491 -18.47 13.02 12.31
CA ASN A 491 -17.80 12.73 11.04
C ASN A 491 -16.50 13.53 10.87
N THR A 492 -16.52 14.84 11.05
CA THR A 492 -15.79 15.72 10.12
C THR A 492 -14.28 15.75 10.27
N LEU A 493 -13.73 15.40 11.43
CA LEU A 493 -12.28 15.36 11.67
C LEU A 493 -11.81 13.97 12.08
N THR A 494 -10.56 13.66 11.74
CA THR A 494 -9.96 12.34 11.88
C THR A 494 -8.79 12.36 12.84
N ASP A 495 -8.64 11.30 13.63
CA ASP A 495 -7.55 11.09 14.56
C ASP A 495 -6.89 9.73 14.34
N ALA A 496 -5.57 9.66 14.49
CA ALA A 496 -4.87 8.38 14.60
C ALA A 496 -5.04 7.79 16.00
N TRP A 497 -5.42 6.52 16.08
CA TRP A 497 -5.60 5.73 17.28
C TRP A 497 -4.72 4.49 17.26
N VAL A 498 -4.39 4.01 18.45
CA VAL A 498 -3.69 2.73 18.62
C VAL A 498 -4.46 1.86 19.61
N ALA A 499 -4.55 0.58 19.29
CA ALA A 499 -5.08 -0.45 20.16
C ALA A 499 -3.98 -1.47 20.52
N VAL A 500 -4.03 -1.99 21.75
CA VAL A 500 -3.12 -3.04 22.21
C VAL A 500 -3.87 -4.18 22.89
N SER A 501 -3.53 -5.41 22.52
CA SER A 501 -3.89 -6.62 23.23
C SER A 501 -2.65 -7.23 23.90
N LYS A 502 -2.81 -7.61 25.17
CA LYS A 502 -1.76 -8.25 25.99
C LYS A 502 -2.02 -9.74 26.24
N ASP A 503 -3.08 -10.27 25.63
CA ASP A 503 -3.61 -11.62 25.82
C ASP A 503 -3.87 -12.33 24.48
N GLY A 504 -3.07 -12.00 23.46
CA GLY A 504 -3.07 -12.67 22.17
C GLY A 504 -4.31 -12.40 21.32
N GLY A 505 -4.83 -11.17 21.37
CA GLY A 505 -5.97 -10.68 20.60
C GLY A 505 -7.32 -10.75 21.33
N ALA A 506 -7.40 -11.33 22.54
CA ALA A 506 -8.69 -11.55 23.20
C ALA A 506 -9.34 -10.26 23.74
N THR A 507 -8.56 -9.37 24.37
CA THR A 507 -9.04 -8.07 24.85
C THR A 507 -8.15 -6.93 24.39
N TRP A 508 -8.75 -5.76 24.19
CA TRP A 508 -8.09 -4.59 23.61
C TRP A 508 -8.24 -3.36 24.49
N LYS A 509 -7.18 -2.55 24.53
CA LYS A 509 -7.20 -1.20 25.08
C LYS A 509 -6.77 -0.22 24.00
N GLU A 510 -7.62 0.76 23.72
CA GLU A 510 -7.36 1.83 22.76
C GLU A 510 -6.88 3.11 23.45
N PHE A 511 -6.18 3.95 22.70
CA PHE A 511 -5.91 5.34 23.06
C PHE A 511 -5.62 6.16 21.79
N ARG A 512 -5.97 7.44 21.83
CA ARG A 512 -5.66 8.40 20.76
C ARG A 512 -4.15 8.64 20.72
N ALA A 513 -3.52 8.40 19.57
CA ALA A 513 -2.10 8.65 19.33
C ALA A 513 -1.87 10.10 18.89
N SER A 514 -2.71 10.59 17.99
CA SER A 514 -2.70 12.00 17.55
C SER A 514 -3.06 12.96 18.70
N GLU A 515 -2.39 14.11 18.77
CA GLU A 515 -2.71 15.18 19.72
C GLU A 515 -3.69 16.22 19.16
N GLU A 516 -3.81 16.29 17.84
CA GLU A 516 -4.71 17.19 17.11
C GLU A 516 -5.39 16.42 15.99
N SER A 517 -6.63 16.80 15.68
CA SER A 517 -7.43 16.14 14.64
C SER A 517 -7.09 16.70 13.26
N SER A 518 -6.99 15.81 12.28
CA SER A 518 -6.78 16.12 10.87
C SER A 518 -8.08 16.48 10.16
N ASN A 519 -8.03 17.48 9.28
CA ASN A 519 -9.10 17.76 8.33
C ASN A 519 -8.70 17.23 6.94
N PHE A 520 -9.15 16.02 6.62
CA PHE A 520 -8.81 15.37 5.36
C PHE A 520 -9.48 15.98 4.12
N ARG A 521 -10.38 16.95 4.29
CA ARG A 521 -10.91 17.69 3.14
C ARG A 521 -9.89 18.60 2.46
N ASN A 522 -8.75 18.85 3.10
CA ASN A 522 -7.67 19.69 2.58
C ASN A 522 -6.33 18.94 2.51
N ALA A 523 -6.33 17.61 2.64
CA ALA A 523 -5.10 16.83 2.77
C ALA A 523 -4.24 16.79 1.50
N PHE A 524 -4.80 17.06 0.33
CA PHE A 524 -4.06 16.90 -0.93
C PHE A 524 -4.28 18.05 -1.90
N PHE A 525 -3.28 18.92 -2.01
CA PHE A 525 -3.31 20.19 -2.73
C PHE A 525 -4.52 21.07 -2.38
N GLY A 526 -4.87 21.11 -1.09
CA GLY A 526 -6.06 21.80 -0.58
C GLY A 526 -7.38 21.17 -1.05
N THR A 527 -7.38 19.87 -1.36
CA THR A 527 -8.57 19.10 -1.76
C THR A 527 -8.72 17.84 -0.93
N GLU A 528 -9.92 17.26 -0.98
CA GLU A 528 -10.32 16.03 -0.28
C GLU A 528 -10.04 14.76 -1.09
N ARG A 529 -9.37 14.90 -2.25
CA ARG A 529 -9.39 13.86 -3.28
C ARG A 529 -8.59 12.61 -2.92
N PHE A 530 -7.56 12.76 -2.09
CA PHE A 530 -6.65 11.67 -1.77
C PHE A 530 -6.00 11.90 -0.41
N ILE A 531 -5.80 10.83 0.35
CA ILE A 531 -5.10 10.86 1.64
C ILE A 531 -4.05 9.74 1.75
N GLY A 532 -3.82 9.03 0.64
CA GLY A 532 -3.20 7.70 0.64
C GLY A 532 -4.20 6.58 0.86
N ASP A 533 -3.71 5.34 0.78
CA ASP A 533 -4.49 4.12 0.94
C ASP A 533 -4.13 3.28 2.20
N TYR A 534 -3.11 3.67 2.98
CA TYR A 534 -2.64 2.89 4.16
C TYR A 534 -1.84 3.71 5.18
N ASN A 535 -1.69 3.13 6.37
CA ASN A 535 -0.83 3.57 7.48
C ASN A 535 0.24 2.51 7.77
N GLY A 536 1.08 2.71 8.80
CA GLY A 536 2.03 1.70 9.25
C GLY A 536 2.19 1.63 10.77
N ILE A 537 2.56 0.46 11.29
CA ILE A 537 2.98 0.28 12.68
C ILE A 537 4.12 -0.72 12.75
N ALA A 538 5.15 -0.39 13.54
CA ALA A 538 6.19 -1.33 13.95
C ALA A 538 6.20 -1.49 15.47
N VAL A 539 6.76 -2.59 15.97
CA VAL A 539 6.82 -2.89 17.40
C VAL A 539 8.25 -3.27 17.77
N SER A 540 8.72 -2.81 18.93
CA SER A 540 9.96 -3.29 19.51
C SER A 540 9.84 -3.36 21.04
N GLY A 541 10.06 -4.56 21.58
CA GLY A 541 9.84 -4.87 22.98
C GLY A 541 8.38 -4.60 23.39
N LYS A 542 8.17 -3.61 24.26
CA LYS A 542 6.84 -3.22 24.77
C LYS A 542 6.32 -1.91 24.18
N LYS A 543 6.93 -1.46 23.08
CA LYS A 543 6.64 -0.19 22.43
C LYS A 543 6.08 -0.41 21.03
N ALA A 544 5.10 0.39 20.67
CA ALA A 544 4.62 0.53 19.30
C ALA A 544 5.08 1.87 18.72
N TYR A 545 5.29 1.87 17.41
CA TYR A 545 5.70 3.01 16.60
C TYR A 545 4.68 3.17 15.47
N PRO A 546 3.45 3.65 15.76
CA PRO A 546 2.49 4.00 14.71
C PRO A 546 3.03 5.17 13.88
N ILE A 547 2.85 5.09 12.56
CA ILE A 547 3.11 6.16 11.61
C ILE A 547 1.85 6.37 10.77
N TRP A 548 1.49 7.64 10.53
CA TRP A 548 0.26 7.99 9.84
C TRP A 548 0.38 9.31 9.06
N THR A 549 -0.54 9.49 8.13
CA THR A 549 -0.76 10.71 7.35
C THR A 549 -1.65 11.68 8.14
N ASP A 550 -1.24 12.93 8.27
CA ASP A 550 -1.91 13.91 9.11
C ASP A 550 -2.03 15.27 8.39
N SER A 551 -3.17 15.94 8.53
CA SER A 551 -3.42 17.26 7.92
C SER A 551 -3.77 18.34 8.96
N ARG A 552 -3.27 18.21 10.20
CA ARG A 552 -3.45 19.23 11.25
C ARG A 552 -2.71 20.53 10.97
N MET A 553 -1.63 20.47 10.20
CA MET A 553 -0.80 21.63 9.87
C MET A 553 -1.50 22.46 8.78
N ASP A 554 -1.42 23.79 8.86
CA ASP A 554 -1.90 24.67 7.79
C ASP A 554 -1.13 24.35 6.48
N GLY A 555 -1.74 23.58 5.58
CA GLY A 555 -1.10 23.06 4.38
C GLY A 555 -1.72 21.73 3.89
N ASP A 556 -0.94 21.00 3.10
CA ASP A 556 -1.23 19.63 2.68
C ASP A 556 -0.79 18.61 3.75
N SER A 557 -1.07 17.31 3.53
CA SER A 557 -0.76 16.26 4.49
C SER A 557 0.74 16.08 4.74
N ASP A 558 1.09 15.83 6.01
CA ASP A 558 2.44 15.52 6.50
C ASP A 558 2.43 14.11 7.14
N VAL A 559 3.61 13.56 7.47
CA VAL A 559 3.76 12.25 8.12
C VAL A 559 4.17 12.40 9.58
N PHE A 560 3.38 11.81 10.47
CA PHE A 560 3.61 11.83 11.90
C PHE A 560 3.83 10.43 12.47
N LEU A 561 4.61 10.38 13.55
CA LEU A 561 4.92 9.18 14.30
C LEU A 561 4.70 9.40 15.80
N ASP A 562 4.28 8.36 16.52
CA ASP A 562 4.26 8.32 17.98
C ASP A 562 5.12 7.15 18.51
N ILE A 563 5.59 7.23 19.75
CA ILE A 563 6.29 6.12 20.41
C ILE A 563 5.50 5.75 21.66
N VAL A 564 4.66 4.72 21.52
CA VAL A 564 3.69 4.39 22.56
C VAL A 564 4.13 3.22 23.42
N GLN A 565 3.91 3.32 24.73
CA GLN A 565 4.11 2.24 25.70
C GLN A 565 2.77 1.78 26.28
N ALA A 566 2.68 0.50 26.66
CA ALA A 566 1.42 -0.07 27.15
C ALA A 566 1.09 0.34 28.60
N GLY A 567 0.68 1.59 28.77
CA GLY A 567 0.24 2.25 30.00
C GLY A 567 -0.50 3.58 29.74
N GLY A 568 -0.51 4.07 28.50
CA GLY A 568 -0.78 5.49 28.19
C GLY A 568 0.54 6.29 28.19
N LYS A 569 0.44 7.59 27.93
CA LYS A 569 1.57 8.54 27.82
C LYS A 569 2.60 8.37 28.94
#